data_AF-A0A4S9T042-F1
#
_entry.id   AF-A0A4S9T042-F1
#
_cell.length_a   1.000
_cell.length_b   1.000
_cell.length_c   1.000
_cell.angle_alpha   90.00
_cell.angle_beta   90.00
_cell.angle_gamma   90.00
#
_symmetry.space_group_name_H-M   'P 1'
#
loop_
_entity.id
_entity.type
_entity.pdbx_description
1 polymer ?
#
loop_
_entity_poly.entity_id
_entity_poly.type
_entity_poly.pdbx_seq_one_letter_code
_entity_poly.pdbx_strand_id
1 'polypeptide(L)'
;MSHAAISVNIAITPASVVLGAPCSVTLSATLSYSSPITIYTWPTVINLDLAQVRKNFWCIDLSNNDEPVRLEFEKGGKRSGWISRVLGGKHDQFFVTLEPGKAVHITAPFILTTRLNKLLVAGHRYRFGFREGECVGNWMHGTRPEVMLPTGDKTPMGRGGPKIVLDTGPPIEFEVF
;
A
#
# COMPACT_ATOMS: atom_id res chain seq x y z
N MET A 1 3.70 23.55 7.08
CA MET A 1 4.35 22.27 7.46
C MET A 1 5.70 22.21 6.77
N SER A 2 6.81 22.02 7.49
CA SER A 2 8.17 22.01 6.93
C SER A 2 8.59 20.67 6.32
N HIS A 3 7.89 19.58 6.66
CA HIS A 3 8.17 18.23 6.19
C HIS A 3 6.92 17.58 5.60
N ALA A 4 7.11 16.70 4.61
CA ALA A 4 6.03 15.94 4.02
C ALA A 4 5.57 14.84 4.98
N ALA A 5 4.26 14.77 5.23
CA ALA A 5 3.62 13.72 6.00
C ALA A 5 2.52 13.05 5.15
N ILE A 6 2.38 11.74 5.25
CA ILE A 6 1.36 10.98 4.50
C ILE A 6 0.53 10.18 5.51
N SER A 7 -0.77 10.47 5.57
CA SER A 7 -1.73 9.66 6.32
C SER A 7 -2.35 8.60 5.43
N VAL A 8 -2.48 7.37 5.92
CA VAL A 8 -3.06 6.25 5.18
C VAL A 8 -4.18 5.59 5.99
N ASN A 9 -5.32 5.33 5.34
CA ASN A 9 -6.44 4.59 5.93
C ASN A 9 -6.81 3.40 5.05
N ILE A 10 -7.37 2.35 5.67
CA ILE A 10 -7.84 1.16 4.95
C ILE A 10 -9.34 0.97 5.19
N ALA A 11 -10.01 0.44 4.16
CA ALA A 11 -11.39 0.00 4.22
C ALA A 11 -11.54 -1.29 3.41
N ILE A 12 -12.54 -2.10 3.76
CA ILE A 12 -12.93 -3.30 3.00
C ILE A 12 -14.33 -3.07 2.42
N THR A 13 -14.57 -3.56 1.20
CA THR A 13 -15.87 -3.50 0.54
C THR A 13 -16.17 -4.83 -0.17
N PRO A 14 -17.32 -5.47 0.12
CA PRO A 14 -18.29 -5.13 1.16
C PRO A 14 -17.73 -5.31 2.58
N ALA A 15 -18.26 -4.58 3.57
CA ALA A 15 -17.82 -4.69 4.96
C ALA A 15 -18.05 -6.10 5.56
N SER A 16 -19.10 -6.77 5.10
CA SER A 16 -19.38 -8.19 5.39
C SER A 16 -18.70 -9.06 4.33
N VAL A 17 -17.70 -9.83 4.74
CA VAL A 17 -16.92 -10.65 3.82
C VAL A 17 -17.59 -12.00 3.66
N VAL A 18 -18.04 -12.35 2.46
CA VAL A 18 -18.57 -13.69 2.17
C VAL A 18 -17.47 -14.53 1.52
N LEU A 19 -17.22 -15.74 2.04
CA LEU A 19 -16.18 -16.61 1.48
C LEU A 19 -16.50 -16.98 0.03
N GLY A 20 -15.51 -16.80 -0.86
CA GLY A 20 -15.66 -17.05 -2.30
C GLY A 20 -16.39 -15.95 -3.07
N ALA A 21 -16.90 -14.90 -2.40
CA ALA A 21 -17.42 -13.71 -3.06
C ALA A 21 -16.31 -12.67 -3.30
N PRO A 22 -16.44 -11.84 -4.35
CA PRO A 22 -15.54 -10.71 -4.56
C PRO A 22 -15.55 -9.76 -3.37
N CYS A 23 -14.36 -9.48 -2.85
CA CYS A 23 -14.13 -8.50 -1.80
C CYS A 23 -12.90 -7.67 -2.17
N SER A 24 -12.96 -6.38 -1.91
CA SER A 24 -11.90 -5.43 -2.21
C SER A 24 -11.40 -4.75 -0.95
N VAL A 25 -10.13 -4.40 -0.92
CA VAL A 25 -9.53 -3.51 0.06
C VAL A 25 -9.16 -2.20 -0.63
N THR A 26 -9.49 -1.08 0.01
CA THR A 26 -9.17 0.27 -0.46
C THR A 26 -8.26 0.96 0.53
N LEU A 27 -7.11 1.42 0.05
CA LEU A 27 -6.20 2.29 0.77
C LEU A 27 -6.44 3.74 0.34
N SER A 28 -6.60 4.64 1.30
CA SER A 28 -6.73 6.08 1.05
C SER A 28 -5.51 6.80 1.62
N ALA A 29 -4.67 7.37 0.74
CA ALA A 29 -3.46 8.11 1.12
C ALA A 29 -3.67 9.61 0.93
N THR A 30 -3.37 10.42 1.95
CA THR A 30 -3.49 11.89 1.89
C THR A 30 -2.17 12.54 2.28
N LEU A 31 -1.72 13.50 1.46
CA LEU A 31 -0.50 14.27 1.71
C LEU A 31 -0.80 15.52 2.53
N SER A 32 -0.05 15.67 3.62
CA SER A 32 0.05 16.88 4.42
C SER A 32 1.39 17.56 4.13
N TYR A 33 1.41 18.41 3.10
CA TYR A 33 2.60 19.17 2.68
C TYR A 33 2.20 20.43 1.90
N SER A 34 3.15 21.34 1.61
CA SER A 34 2.86 22.60 0.91
C SER A 34 2.79 22.46 -0.61
N SER A 35 3.34 21.40 -1.18
CA SER A 35 3.41 21.19 -2.63
C SER A 35 3.27 19.70 -2.97
N PRO A 36 2.96 19.35 -4.23
CA PRO A 36 2.86 17.96 -4.65
C PRO A 36 4.19 17.22 -4.47
N ILE A 37 4.08 15.94 -4.15
CA ILE A 37 5.22 15.02 -4.19
C ILE A 37 4.87 13.82 -5.05
N THR A 38 5.88 13.20 -5.64
CA THR A 38 5.73 11.93 -6.33
C THR A 38 6.53 10.85 -5.62
N ILE A 39 5.83 9.78 -5.24
CA ILE A 39 6.36 8.67 -4.48
C ILE A 39 6.58 7.46 -5.38
N TYR A 40 7.53 6.63 -5.00
CA TYR A 40 7.78 5.34 -5.63
C TYR A 40 7.21 4.20 -4.77
N THR A 41 6.15 3.55 -5.24
CA THR A 41 5.23 2.74 -4.41
C THR A 41 5.62 1.29 -4.23
N TRP A 42 6.56 0.74 -5.02
CA TRP A 42 6.85 -0.71 -5.05
C TRP A 42 7.11 -1.40 -3.70
N PRO A 43 7.91 -0.86 -2.77
CA PRO A 43 8.11 -1.51 -1.47
C PRO A 43 7.08 -1.11 -0.41
N THR A 44 6.05 -0.34 -0.77
CA THR A 44 5.15 0.33 0.19
C THR A 44 3.74 -0.27 0.16
N VAL A 45 2.98 -0.05 1.22
CA VAL A 45 1.54 -0.39 1.30
C VAL A 45 0.67 0.20 0.18
N ILE A 46 1.14 1.28 -0.44
CA ILE A 46 0.43 1.98 -1.53
C ILE A 46 0.43 1.14 -2.82
N ASN A 47 1.34 0.18 -2.97
CA ASN A 47 1.22 -0.87 -3.99
C ASN A 47 0.45 -2.06 -3.42
N LEU A 48 -0.88 -1.92 -3.35
CA LEU A 48 -1.75 -2.77 -2.54
C LEU A 48 -1.76 -4.24 -2.99
N ASP A 49 -1.71 -4.51 -4.30
CA ASP A 49 -1.61 -5.89 -4.83
C ASP A 49 -0.38 -6.61 -4.30
N LEU A 50 0.75 -5.90 -4.25
CA LEU A 50 2.03 -6.43 -3.81
C LEU A 50 2.20 -6.41 -2.29
N ALA A 51 1.60 -5.44 -1.62
CA ALA A 51 1.70 -5.25 -0.17
C ALA A 51 0.92 -6.32 0.59
N GLN A 52 -0.23 -6.76 0.05
CA GLN A 52 -1.04 -7.83 0.65
C GLN A 52 -0.34 -9.20 0.69
N VAL A 53 0.63 -9.43 -0.20
CA VAL A 53 1.46 -10.65 -0.23
C VAL A 53 2.83 -10.46 0.44
N ARG A 54 3.05 -9.32 1.08
CA ARG A 54 4.30 -8.94 1.75
C ARG A 54 4.05 -8.63 3.22
N LYS A 55 5.13 -8.48 3.99
CA LYS A 55 5.12 -8.24 5.44
C LYS A 55 4.69 -6.80 5.82
N ASN A 56 3.73 -6.23 5.09
CA ASN A 56 3.24 -4.86 5.26
C ASN A 56 1.94 -4.80 6.07
N PHE A 57 1.21 -5.91 6.16
CA PHE A 57 -0.03 -6.02 6.93
C PHE A 57 0.06 -7.14 7.96
N TRP A 58 -0.84 -7.10 8.94
CA TRP A 58 -1.13 -8.18 9.86
C TRP A 58 -2.64 -8.45 9.88
N CYS A 59 -3.01 -9.66 10.30
CA CYS A 59 -4.39 -10.05 10.50
C CYS A 59 -4.45 -11.00 11.70
N ILE A 60 -5.45 -10.83 12.57
CA ILE A 60 -5.69 -11.69 13.74
C ILE A 60 -7.15 -12.13 13.78
N ASP A 61 -7.38 -13.34 14.28
CA ASP A 61 -8.70 -13.92 14.50
C ASP A 61 -9.19 -13.59 15.92
N LEU A 62 -10.12 -12.64 16.03
CA LEU A 62 -10.69 -12.19 17.30
C LEU A 62 -11.60 -13.26 17.93
N SER A 63 -12.10 -14.20 17.14
CA SER A 63 -12.95 -15.30 17.60
C SER A 63 -12.15 -16.48 18.16
N ASN A 64 -10.83 -16.48 17.98
CA ASN A 64 -9.94 -17.55 18.39
C ASN A 64 -8.69 -17.00 19.12
N ASN A 65 -8.91 -16.38 20.29
CA ASN A 65 -7.84 -15.89 21.18
C ASN A 65 -6.77 -15.01 20.48
N ASP A 66 -7.20 -14.14 19.55
CA ASP A 66 -6.31 -13.28 18.77
C ASP A 66 -5.24 -14.05 17.96
N GLU A 67 -5.55 -15.27 17.51
CA GLU A 67 -4.62 -16.10 16.76
C GLU A 67 -4.21 -15.40 15.44
N PRO A 68 -2.90 -15.31 15.13
CA PRO A 68 -2.43 -14.62 13.94
C PRO A 68 -2.78 -15.40 12.66
N VAL A 69 -3.43 -14.72 11.70
CA VAL A 69 -3.69 -15.29 10.38
C VAL A 69 -2.43 -15.18 9.52
N ARG A 70 -1.93 -16.33 9.05
CA ARG A 70 -0.71 -16.39 8.24
C ARG A 70 -0.95 -15.85 6.82
N LEU A 71 -0.54 -14.62 6.55
CA LEU A 71 -0.72 -13.93 5.26
C LEU A 71 0.17 -14.43 4.09
N GLU A 72 0.76 -15.62 4.19
CA GLU A 72 1.98 -16.08 3.50
C GLU A 72 2.58 -15.26 2.35
N PHE A 73 3.83 -14.89 2.64
CA PHE A 73 4.74 -14.02 1.92
C PHE A 73 5.40 -14.74 0.76
N GLU A 74 4.87 -14.61 -0.46
CA GLU A 74 5.72 -14.81 -1.63
C GLU A 74 6.96 -13.94 -1.44
N LYS A 75 8.17 -14.51 -1.59
CA LYS A 75 9.39 -13.70 -1.67
C LYS A 75 9.19 -12.78 -2.87
N GLY A 76 8.69 -11.57 -2.63
CA GLY A 76 8.47 -10.59 -3.67
C GLY A 76 9.72 -10.54 -4.52
N GLY A 77 9.54 -10.71 -5.84
CA GLY A 77 10.66 -10.98 -6.74
C GLY A 77 11.84 -10.06 -6.46
N LYS A 78 13.04 -10.64 -6.35
CA LYS A 78 14.29 -9.88 -6.20
C LYS A 78 14.33 -8.85 -7.32
N ARG A 79 14.17 -7.58 -6.96
CA ARG A 79 14.34 -6.50 -7.93
C ARG A 79 15.83 -6.17 -8.02
N SER A 80 16.31 -5.89 -9.23
CA SER A 80 17.56 -5.17 -9.39
C SER A 80 17.47 -3.83 -8.65
N GLY A 81 18.54 -3.42 -7.95
CA GLY A 81 18.54 -2.23 -7.09
C GLY A 81 18.25 -0.90 -7.80
N TRP A 82 18.03 -0.90 -9.12
CA TRP A 82 17.82 0.28 -9.92
C TRP A 82 16.33 0.68 -10.05
N ILE A 83 16.05 1.95 -9.81
CA ILE A 83 14.74 2.57 -10.08
C ILE A 83 14.84 3.37 -11.38
N SER A 84 14.43 2.75 -12.49
CA SER A 84 14.17 3.49 -13.74
C SER A 84 12.99 4.45 -13.56
N ARG A 85 13.16 5.69 -14.00
CA ARG A 85 12.21 6.80 -13.87
C ARG A 85 11.69 7.26 -15.24
N VAL A 86 11.65 6.36 -16.23
CA VAL A 86 11.31 6.66 -17.63
C VAL A 86 9.81 6.54 -17.88
N LEU A 87 9.20 7.54 -18.54
CA LEU A 87 7.79 7.49 -18.96
C LEU A 87 7.53 6.28 -19.89
N GLY A 88 6.47 5.52 -19.63
CA GLY A 88 6.17 4.28 -20.36
C GLY A 88 7.15 3.13 -20.07
N GLY A 89 8.13 3.32 -19.19
CA GLY A 89 9.07 2.28 -18.79
C GLY A 89 8.47 1.29 -17.80
N LYS A 90 9.21 0.20 -17.54
CA LYS A 90 8.80 -0.90 -16.64
C LYS A 90 8.31 -0.45 -15.25
N HIS A 91 8.85 0.64 -14.72
CA HIS A 91 8.55 1.12 -13.37
C HIS A 91 7.58 2.30 -13.33
N ASP A 92 7.13 2.79 -14.49
CA ASP A 92 6.29 3.97 -14.59
C ASP A 92 5.02 3.86 -13.74
N GLN A 93 4.40 2.67 -13.75
CA GLN A 93 3.25 2.29 -12.92
C GLN A 93 3.46 2.42 -11.40
N PHE A 94 4.70 2.51 -10.91
CA PHE A 94 4.99 2.63 -9.48
C PHE A 94 5.21 4.08 -9.05
N PHE A 95 5.06 5.06 -9.93
CA PHE A 95 5.14 6.47 -9.58
C PHE A 95 3.74 7.04 -9.41
N VAL A 96 3.46 7.52 -8.19
CA VAL A 96 2.16 8.11 -7.84
C VAL A 96 2.40 9.51 -7.32
N THR A 97 1.69 10.50 -7.88
CA THR A 97 1.67 11.86 -7.35
C THR A 97 0.63 11.98 -6.26
N LEU A 98 1.05 12.53 -5.12
CA LEU A 98 0.17 12.94 -4.06
C LEU A 98 0.07 14.46 -4.09
N GLU A 99 -1.15 14.96 -4.26
CA GLU A 99 -1.47 16.38 -4.19
C GLU A 99 -1.80 16.76 -2.73
N PRO A 100 -1.38 17.94 -2.23
CA PRO A 100 -1.72 18.37 -0.88
C PRO A 100 -3.22 18.33 -0.60
N GLY A 101 -3.59 17.69 0.51
CA GLY A 101 -4.98 17.61 0.99
C GLY A 101 -5.93 16.77 0.12
N LYS A 102 -5.48 16.17 -0.99
CA LYS A 102 -6.30 15.28 -1.82
C LYS A 102 -6.02 13.83 -1.49
N ALA A 103 -7.08 13.06 -1.23
CA ALA A 103 -6.97 11.63 -1.04
C ALA A 103 -6.76 10.92 -2.38
N VAL A 104 -5.76 10.04 -2.43
CA VAL A 104 -5.58 9.07 -3.51
C VAL A 104 -6.08 7.72 -3.01
N HIS A 105 -7.03 7.15 -3.74
CA HIS A 105 -7.61 5.85 -3.44
C HIS A 105 -6.98 4.77 -4.32
N ILE A 106 -6.42 3.74 -3.68
CA ILE A 106 -5.90 2.54 -4.33
C ILE A 106 -6.79 1.38 -3.89
N THR A 107 -7.43 0.72 -4.85
CA THR A 107 -8.30 -0.43 -4.60
C THR A 107 -7.73 -1.67 -5.25
N ALA A 108 -7.73 -2.79 -4.53
CA ALA A 108 -7.31 -4.09 -5.01
C ALA A 108 -8.23 -5.18 -4.45
N PRO A 109 -8.32 -6.36 -5.10
CA PRO A 109 -8.97 -7.52 -4.48
C PRO A 109 -8.35 -7.83 -3.12
N PHE A 110 -9.18 -8.18 -2.14
CA PHE A 110 -8.73 -8.53 -0.80
C PHE A 110 -8.25 -9.98 -0.78
N ILE A 111 -6.92 -10.18 -0.75
CA ILE A 111 -6.34 -11.48 -1.09
C ILE A 111 -6.66 -12.59 -0.08
N LEU A 112 -7.01 -12.22 1.16
CA LEU A 112 -7.43 -13.16 2.19
C LEU A 112 -8.74 -13.87 1.86
N THR A 113 -9.60 -13.25 1.04
CA THR A 113 -10.90 -13.82 0.66
C THR A 113 -10.83 -14.59 -0.65
N THR A 114 -9.80 -14.36 -1.46
CA THR A 114 -9.65 -14.94 -2.80
C THR A 114 -8.72 -16.14 -2.85
N ARG A 115 -7.87 -16.37 -1.82
CA ARG A 115 -6.98 -17.53 -1.76
C ARG A 115 -7.70 -18.78 -1.24
N LEU A 116 -7.60 -19.87 -2.03
CA LEU A 116 -8.22 -21.18 -1.77
C LEU A 116 -7.74 -21.90 -0.50
N ASN A 117 -6.67 -21.42 0.14
CA ASN A 117 -6.07 -22.06 1.31
C ASN A 117 -6.87 -21.86 2.62
N LYS A 118 -8.10 -21.31 2.55
CA LYS A 118 -9.06 -21.18 3.66
C LYS A 118 -8.44 -20.66 4.95
N LEU A 119 -7.80 -19.49 4.88
CA LEU A 119 -7.22 -18.81 6.06
C LEU A 119 -8.29 -18.21 6.98
N LEU A 120 -9.47 -17.93 6.42
CA LEU A 120 -10.59 -17.36 7.14
C LEU A 120 -11.66 -18.44 7.39
N VAL A 121 -12.26 -18.41 8.57
CA VAL A 121 -13.30 -19.33 9.02
C VAL A 121 -14.64 -18.59 9.01
N ALA A 122 -15.67 -19.20 8.42
CA ALA A 122 -17.02 -18.64 8.44
C ALA A 122 -17.55 -18.54 9.88
N GLY A 123 -18.23 -17.44 10.18
CA GLY A 123 -18.71 -17.08 11.52
C GLY A 123 -17.67 -16.40 12.42
N HIS A 124 -16.42 -16.26 11.98
CA HIS A 124 -15.38 -15.59 12.77
C HIS A 124 -15.29 -14.09 12.47
N ARG A 125 -14.78 -13.33 13.45
CA ARG A 125 -14.46 -11.92 13.34
C ARG A 125 -12.94 -11.73 13.32
N TYR A 126 -12.48 -10.88 12.42
CA TYR A 126 -11.06 -10.62 12.19
C TYR A 126 -10.74 -9.15 12.37
N ARG A 127 -9.47 -8.86 12.69
CA ARG A 127 -8.90 -7.51 12.66
C ARG A 127 -7.70 -7.47 11.72
N PHE A 128 -7.71 -6.53 10.78
CA PHE A 128 -6.69 -6.35 9.75
C PHE A 128 -6.10 -4.95 9.82
N GLY A 129 -4.77 -4.84 9.78
CA GLY A 129 -4.09 -3.57 9.98
C GLY A 129 -2.72 -3.49 9.34
N PHE A 130 -2.21 -2.26 9.31
CA PHE A 130 -0.86 -1.98 8.86
C PHE A 130 0.16 -2.45 9.89
N ARG A 131 1.28 -2.98 9.41
CA ARG A 131 2.43 -3.22 10.26
C ARG A 131 3.05 -1.89 10.71
N GLU A 132 3.64 -1.88 11.90
CA GLU A 132 4.36 -0.70 12.39
C GLU A 132 5.57 -0.35 11.52
N GLY A 133 5.85 0.94 11.39
CA GLY A 133 7.04 1.46 10.71
C GLY A 133 6.95 1.50 9.18
N GLU A 134 5.76 1.30 8.61
CA GLU A 134 5.54 1.47 7.17
C GLU A 134 5.96 2.88 6.72
N CYS A 135 6.72 2.96 5.63
CA CYS A 135 7.30 4.22 5.19
C CYS A 135 7.49 4.29 3.67
N VAL A 136 7.53 5.52 3.17
CA VAL A 136 7.94 5.84 1.80
C VAL A 136 9.40 6.28 1.80
N GLY A 137 10.27 5.41 1.31
CA GLY A 137 11.71 5.66 1.30
C GLY A 137 12.23 6.42 0.07
N ASN A 138 11.47 6.43 -1.02
CA ASN A 138 11.86 7.03 -2.30
C ASN A 138 10.72 7.93 -2.79
N TRP A 139 10.94 9.24 -2.78
CA TRP A 139 9.98 10.26 -3.20
C TRP A 139 10.71 11.53 -3.64
N MET A 140 10.03 12.41 -4.38
CA MET A 140 10.57 13.67 -4.93
C MET A 140 9.54 14.78 -4.91
N HIS A 141 10.00 16.03 -4.92
CA HIS A 141 9.15 17.19 -5.12
C HIS A 141 8.61 17.22 -6.55
N GLY A 142 7.34 17.59 -6.69
CA GLY A 142 6.69 17.78 -7.98
C GLY A 142 5.79 16.61 -8.39
N THR A 143 5.11 16.84 -9.50
CA THR A 143 4.16 15.92 -10.11
C THR A 143 4.86 14.85 -10.95
N ARG A 144 4.17 13.76 -11.28
CA ARG A 144 4.73 12.66 -12.08
C ARG A 144 5.30 13.17 -13.42
N PRO A 145 4.62 14.03 -14.19
CA PRO A 145 5.22 14.61 -15.41
C PRO A 145 6.53 15.37 -15.19
N GLU A 146 6.68 16.09 -14.07
CA GLU A 146 7.90 16.84 -13.72
C GLU A 146 9.03 15.91 -13.26
N VAL A 147 8.66 14.81 -12.61
CA VAL A 147 9.59 13.86 -12.01
C VAL A 147 9.74 12.57 -12.80
N MET A 148 9.36 12.54 -14.06
CA MET A 148 9.66 11.41 -14.93
C MET A 148 10.61 11.87 -16.02
N LEU A 149 11.43 10.95 -16.50
CA LEU A 149 12.48 11.20 -17.47
C LEU A 149 12.04 10.76 -18.86
N PRO A 150 12.55 11.41 -19.92
CA PRO A 150 12.37 10.96 -21.28
C PRO A 150 13.04 9.59 -21.51
N THR A 151 12.59 8.88 -22.54
CA THR A 151 13.17 7.61 -22.94
C THR A 151 14.65 7.73 -23.24
N GLY A 152 15.46 6.85 -22.66
CA GLY A 152 16.92 6.82 -22.84
C GLY A 152 17.71 7.53 -21.74
N ASP A 153 17.07 8.38 -20.94
CA ASP A 153 17.69 9.02 -19.79
C ASP A 153 17.77 8.06 -18.59
N LYS A 154 18.94 8.03 -17.95
CA LYS A 154 19.30 7.15 -16.84
C LYS A 154 19.69 7.94 -15.59
N THR A 155 19.29 9.21 -15.50
CA THR A 155 19.56 10.04 -14.31
C THR A 155 19.01 9.34 -13.06
N PRO A 156 19.84 9.13 -12.01
CA PRO A 156 19.38 8.52 -10.78
C PRO A 156 18.22 9.31 -10.15
N MET A 157 17.34 8.61 -9.44
CA MET A 157 16.28 9.27 -8.67
C MET A 157 16.89 10.12 -7.55
N GLY A 158 16.65 11.44 -7.60
CA GLY A 158 16.93 12.33 -6.47
C GLY A 158 16.06 11.96 -5.26
N ARG A 159 16.55 12.15 -4.03
CA ARG A 159 15.73 12.02 -2.82
C ARG A 159 15.16 13.39 -2.47
N GLY A 160 13.84 13.50 -2.41
CA GLY A 160 13.14 14.70 -1.93
C GLY A 160 13.38 15.00 -0.46
N GLY A 161 13.89 14.03 0.31
CA GLY A 161 14.25 14.21 1.70
C GLY A 161 14.39 12.88 2.45
N PRO A 162 14.26 12.90 3.80
CA PRO A 162 14.25 11.68 4.61
C PRO A 162 13.05 10.78 4.27
N LYS A 163 13.06 9.56 4.78
CA LYS A 163 11.91 8.63 4.63
C LYS A 163 10.68 9.25 5.31
N ILE A 164 9.53 9.15 4.66
CA ILE A 164 8.25 9.57 5.25
C ILE A 164 7.67 8.35 5.95
N VAL A 165 7.61 8.38 7.28
CA VAL A 165 6.87 7.38 8.06
C VAL A 165 5.38 7.64 7.83
N LEU A 166 4.64 6.58 7.51
CA LEU A 166 3.21 6.70 7.26
C LEU A 166 2.47 6.85 8.59
N ASP A 167 1.59 7.84 8.64
CA ASP A 167 0.60 7.97 9.71
C ASP A 167 -0.56 7.02 9.39
N THR A 168 -0.51 5.82 9.97
CA THR A 168 -1.48 4.75 9.70
C THR A 168 -2.71 4.90 10.57
N GLY A 169 -3.86 5.02 9.93
CA GLY A 169 -5.16 4.98 10.59
C GLY A 169 -5.43 3.65 11.31
N PRO A 170 -6.56 3.56 12.04
CA PRO A 170 -6.87 2.39 12.83
C PRO A 170 -7.01 1.13 11.96
N PRO A 171 -6.74 -0.06 12.52
CA PRO A 171 -7.07 -1.31 11.86
C PRO A 171 -8.58 -1.43 11.67
N ILE A 172 -8.98 -2.24 10.69
CA ILE A 172 -10.38 -2.53 10.41
C ILE A 172 -10.76 -3.88 10.96
N GLU A 173 -12.02 -4.00 11.35
CA GLU A 173 -12.62 -5.27 11.76
C GLU A 173 -13.65 -5.71 10.73
N PHE A 174 -13.73 -7.00 10.48
CA PHE A 174 -14.70 -7.58 9.55
C PHE A 174 -15.13 -8.97 10.01
N GLU A 175 -16.37 -9.32 9.66
CA GLU A 175 -16.94 -10.64 9.89
C GLU A 175 -16.95 -11.44 8.58
N VAL A 176 -16.76 -12.74 8.72
CA VAL A 176 -16.74 -13.68 7.60
C VAL A 176 -18.00 -14.53 7.62
N PHE A 177 -18.71 -14.60 6.49
CA PHE A 177 -19.94 -15.37 6.30
C PHE A 177 -19.75 -16.50 5.28
#